data_AF-A0A370GTC2-F1
#
_entry.id   AF-A0A370GTC2-F1
#
_cell.length_a   1.000
_cell.length_b   1.000
_cell.length_c   1.000
_cell.angle_alpha   90.00
_cell.angle_beta   90.00
_cell.angle_gamma   90.00
#
_symmetry.space_group_name_H-M   'P 1'
#
loop_
_entity.id
_entity.type
_entity.pdbx_description
1 polymer ?
#
loop_
_entity_poly.entity_id
_entity_poly.type
_entity_poly.pdbx_seq_one_letter_code
_entity_poly.pdbx_strand_id
1 'polypeptide(L)'
;MTECVRDAVDRSVAVGEGTAVVDAGSGIVQWLAAAEGVFHIEVVAPARHRHRTLRQRLRGRPEPDIPDFDERQLATLTDLGFRKARQDEVGRAPTQLRPHILRADDAGLDREHVVHVIVTVLHDIMEVRDASDISIEIF
;
A
#
# COMPACT_ATOMS: atom_id res chain seq x y z
N MET A 1 -8.52 5.36 -13.82
CA MET A 1 -7.54 4.80 -12.86
C MET A 1 -6.36 4.12 -13.56
N THR A 2 -6.55 3.07 -14.38
CA THR A 2 -5.43 2.34 -15.01
C THR A 2 -4.44 3.21 -15.77
N GLU A 3 -4.90 4.12 -16.64
CA GLU A 3 -3.99 5.03 -17.37
C GLU A 3 -3.21 5.98 -16.45
N CYS A 4 -3.83 6.42 -15.35
CA CYS A 4 -3.17 7.26 -14.36
C CYS A 4 -2.07 6.49 -13.61
N VAL A 5 -2.31 5.23 -13.27
CA VAL A 5 -1.31 4.34 -12.67
C VAL A 5 -0.21 4.01 -13.67
N ARG A 6 -0.54 3.76 -14.94
CA ARG A 6 0.47 3.56 -16.02
C ARG A 6 1.41 4.75 -16.14
N ASP A 7 0.86 5.96 -16.24
CA ASP A 7 1.65 7.19 -16.29
C ASP A 7 2.56 7.34 -15.05
N ALA A 8 2.03 7.05 -13.86
CA ALA A 8 2.81 7.12 -12.63
C ALA A 8 3.96 6.11 -12.60
N VAL A 9 3.72 4.87 -13.03
CA VAL A 9 4.76 3.84 -13.16
C VAL A 9 5.83 4.29 -14.15
N ASP A 10 5.44 4.74 -15.33
CA ASP A 10 6.38 5.21 -16.37
C ASP A 10 7.25 6.37 -15.89
N ARG A 11 6.62 7.36 -15.25
CA ARG A 11 7.33 8.51 -14.71
C ARG A 11 8.28 8.13 -13.58
N SER A 12 7.88 7.21 -12.69
CA SER A 12 8.75 6.73 -11.62
C SER A 12 9.98 5.98 -12.15
N VAL A 13 9.82 5.16 -13.20
CA VAL A 13 10.93 4.46 -13.87
C VAL A 13 11.84 5.44 -14.61
N ALA A 14 11.26 6.44 -15.27
CA ALA A 14 12.02 7.46 -16.00
C ALA A 14 12.93 8.31 -15.11
N VAL A 15 12.64 8.41 -13.80
CA VAL A 15 13.52 9.06 -12.81
C VAL A 15 14.79 8.24 -12.55
N GLY A 16 14.78 6.93 -12.78
CA GLY A 16 15.94 6.05 -12.64
C GLY A 16 16.21 5.53 -11.23
N GLU A 17 15.71 6.24 -10.20
CA GLU A 17 15.64 5.82 -8.79
C GLU A 17 14.36 6.39 -8.14
N GLY A 18 13.25 6.32 -8.86
CA GLY A 18 12.01 7.00 -8.47
C GLY A 18 11.28 6.31 -7.33
N THR A 19 10.69 7.12 -6.43
CA THR A 19 9.68 6.64 -5.49
C THR A 19 8.35 7.25 -5.84
N ALA A 20 7.32 6.42 -5.98
CA ALA A 20 5.95 6.89 -6.18
C ALA A 20 5.07 6.49 -5.01
N VAL A 21 4.20 7.42 -4.59
CA VAL A 21 3.27 7.23 -3.49
C VAL A 21 1.87 7.61 -3.99
N VAL A 22 0.93 6.69 -3.80
CA VAL A 22 -0.49 6.89 -4.06
C VAL A 22 -1.24 6.89 -2.73
N ASP A 23 -1.84 8.03 -2.39
CA ASP A 23 -2.73 8.17 -1.23
C ASP A 23 -4.18 8.11 -1.69
N ALA A 24 -4.92 7.12 -1.19
CA ALA A 24 -6.34 6.91 -1.45
C ALA A 24 -7.24 7.36 -0.28
N GLY A 25 -6.67 7.93 0.78
CA GLY A 25 -7.33 8.25 2.06
C GLY A 25 -7.69 7.02 2.90
N SER A 26 -8.12 5.94 2.25
CA SER A 26 -8.37 4.63 2.82
C SER A 26 -7.14 3.72 2.89
N GLY A 27 -5.97 4.23 2.47
CA GLY A 27 -4.68 3.52 2.50
C GLY A 27 -3.65 4.17 1.58
N ILE A 28 -2.42 3.67 1.63
CA ILE A 28 -1.31 4.11 0.78
C ILE A 28 -0.76 2.91 0.01
N VAL A 29 -0.57 3.07 -1.30
CA VAL A 29 0.27 2.19 -2.11
C VAL A 29 1.51 2.98 -2.50
N GLN A 30 2.69 2.45 -2.26
CA GLN A 30 3.93 3.06 -2.71
C GLN A 30 4.82 2.05 -3.40
N TRP A 31 5.68 2.50 -4.30
CA TRP A 31 6.65 1.64 -4.93
C TRP A 31 7.98 2.32 -5.20
N LEU A 32 9.01 1.51 -5.27
CA LEU A 32 10.36 1.89 -5.66
C LEU A 32 10.63 1.41 -7.08
N ALA A 33 11.13 2.32 -7.90
CA ALA A 33 11.47 2.09 -9.29
C ALA A 33 12.96 2.39 -9.54
N ALA A 34 13.54 1.61 -10.43
CA ALA A 34 14.84 1.86 -11.05
C ALA A 34 14.66 2.00 -12.56
N ALA A 35 15.73 2.28 -13.30
CA ALA A 35 15.69 2.39 -14.76
C ALA A 35 15.17 1.10 -15.44
N GLU A 36 15.35 -0.06 -14.80
CA GLU A 36 14.91 -1.36 -15.27
C GLU A 36 13.42 -1.64 -15.01
N GLY A 37 12.78 -0.91 -14.09
CA GLY A 37 11.38 -1.10 -13.73
C GLY A 37 11.09 -0.93 -12.23
N VAL A 38 9.88 -1.31 -11.83
CA VAL A 38 9.45 -1.35 -10.42
C VAL A 38 9.92 -2.66 -9.80
N PHE A 39 10.54 -2.58 -8.61
CA PHE A 39 11.08 -3.76 -7.93
C PHE A 39 10.48 -3.99 -6.54
N HIS A 40 9.88 -2.97 -5.92
CA HIS A 40 9.27 -3.08 -4.59
C HIS A 40 7.95 -2.34 -4.56
N ILE A 41 6.86 -3.00 -4.16
CA ILE A 41 5.55 -2.40 -3.91
C ILE A 41 5.17 -2.62 -2.44
N GLU A 42 4.75 -1.56 -1.76
CA GLU A 42 4.25 -1.60 -0.38
C GLU A 42 2.82 -1.10 -0.30
N VAL A 43 2.02 -1.75 0.56
CA VAL A 43 0.63 -1.41 0.82
C VAL A 43 0.42 -1.23 2.32
N VAL A 44 -0.07 -0.06 2.72
CA VAL A 44 -0.25 0.33 4.12
C VAL A 44 -1.71 0.70 4.38
N ALA A 45 -2.31 0.05 5.38
CA ALA A 45 -3.63 0.44 5.88
C ALA A 45 -3.53 1.77 6.64
N PRO A 46 -4.52 2.67 6.51
CA PRO A 46 -4.49 3.96 7.17
C PRO A 46 -4.63 3.73 8.66
N ALA A 47 -3.84 4.46 9.45
CA ALA A 47 -4.08 4.55 10.89
C ALA A 47 -5.40 5.30 11.11
N ARG A 48 -6.55 4.61 11.12
CA ARG A 48 -7.83 5.29 11.42
C ARG A 48 -7.75 5.80 12.86
N HIS A 49 -7.52 7.10 13.02
CA HIS A 49 -7.57 7.77 14.30
C HIS A 49 -8.99 7.69 14.87
N ARG A 50 -9.28 6.70 15.71
CA ARG A 50 -10.47 6.72 16.56
C ARG A 50 -10.21 7.65 17.73
N HIS A 51 -10.84 8.82 17.72
CA HIS A 51 -10.87 9.72 18.89
C HIS A 51 -11.43 8.94 20.10
N ARG A 52 -10.57 8.66 21.09
CA ARG A 52 -10.98 8.06 22.36
C ARG A 52 -11.93 9.03 23.08
N THR A 53 -13.12 8.55 23.43
CA THR A 53 -13.99 9.30 24.34
C THR A 53 -13.39 9.30 25.76
N LEU A 54 -13.64 10.37 26.53
CA LEU A 54 -13.17 10.50 27.93
C LEU A 54 -13.53 9.28 28.80
N ARG A 55 -14.69 8.66 28.55
CA ARG A 55 -15.13 7.41 29.21
C ARG A 55 -14.29 6.18 28.86
N GLN A 56 -13.74 6.09 27.65
CA GLN A 56 -12.85 4.99 27.24
C GLN A 56 -11.46 5.14 27.87
N ARG A 57 -10.96 6.37 28.03
CA ARG A 57 -9.70 6.66 28.73
C ARG A 57 -9.75 6.25 30.20
N LEU A 58 -10.86 6.55 30.89
CA LEU A 58 -11.02 6.28 32.32
C LEU A 58 -11.25 4.81 32.68
N ARG A 59 -11.68 3.97 31.72
CA ARG A 59 -11.98 2.55 31.98
C ARG A 59 -10.80 1.60 31.75
N GLY A 60 -9.61 2.10 31.40
CA GLY A 60 -8.42 1.27 31.15
C GLY A 60 -8.66 0.16 30.11
N ARG A 61 -9.64 0.35 29.22
CA ARG A 61 -10.01 -0.67 28.23
C ARG A 61 -8.84 -0.85 27.27
N PRO A 62 -8.45 -2.10 26.93
CA PRO A 62 -7.42 -2.35 25.94
C PRO A 62 -7.68 -1.53 24.68
N GLU A 63 -6.59 -1.03 24.11
CA GLU A 63 -6.57 -0.26 22.87
C GLU A 63 -7.47 -0.95 21.84
N PRO A 64 -8.49 -0.28 21.27
CA PRO A 64 -9.21 -0.89 20.16
C PRO A 64 -8.20 -1.15 19.05
N ASP A 65 -8.22 -2.36 18.48
CA ASP A 65 -7.33 -2.73 17.38
C ASP A 65 -7.32 -1.61 16.32
N ILE A 66 -6.11 -1.16 15.97
CA ILE A 66 -5.91 -0.30 14.81
C ILE A 66 -6.49 -1.10 13.64
N PRO A 67 -7.44 -0.55 12.88
CA PRO A 67 -8.06 -1.30 11.79
C PRO A 67 -6.98 -1.63 10.77
N ASP A 68 -6.64 -2.92 10.72
CA ASP A 68 -5.83 -3.56 9.70
C ASP A 68 -6.75 -4.00 8.56
N PHE A 69 -6.19 -4.54 7.48
CA PHE A 69 -6.96 -5.15 6.40
C PHE A 69 -7.86 -6.27 6.94
N ASP A 70 -9.09 -6.35 6.43
CA ASP A 70 -9.99 -7.46 6.74
C ASP A 70 -9.55 -8.77 6.05
N GLU A 71 -10.17 -9.90 6.40
CA GLU A 71 -9.80 -11.21 5.86
C GLU A 71 -9.86 -11.27 4.32
N ARG A 72 -10.82 -10.58 3.70
CA ARG A 72 -10.97 -10.55 2.24
C ARG A 72 -9.86 -9.73 1.59
N GLN A 73 -9.56 -8.57 2.17
CA GLN A 73 -8.45 -7.71 1.71
C GLN A 73 -7.11 -8.44 1.87
N LEU A 74 -6.89 -9.15 2.98
CA LEU A 74 -5.69 -9.95 3.21
C LEU A 74 -5.57 -11.13 2.24
N ALA A 75 -6.67 -11.82 1.92
CA ALA A 75 -6.68 -12.87 0.91
C ALA A 75 -6.30 -12.31 -0.47
N THR A 76 -6.87 -11.15 -0.84
CA THR A 76 -6.55 -10.47 -2.11
C THR A 76 -5.08 -10.09 -2.18
N LEU A 77 -4.51 -9.52 -1.10
CA LEU A 77 -3.08 -9.23 -1.02
C LEU A 77 -2.22 -10.49 -1.18
N THR A 78 -2.62 -11.58 -0.52
CA THR A 78 -1.91 -12.86 -0.59
C THR A 78 -1.94 -13.45 -2.01
N ASP A 79 -3.08 -13.39 -2.69
CA ASP A 79 -3.25 -13.88 -4.07
C ASP A 79 -2.40 -13.06 -5.07
N LEU A 80 -2.20 -11.77 -4.81
CA LEU A 80 -1.29 -10.90 -5.56
C LEU A 80 0.19 -11.12 -5.19
N GLY A 81 0.49 -12.01 -4.23
CA GLY A 81 1.84 -12.36 -3.79
C GLY A 81 2.42 -11.45 -2.70
N PHE A 82 1.63 -10.53 -2.15
CA PHE A 82 2.10 -9.72 -1.03
C PHE A 82 2.28 -10.56 0.23
N ARG A 83 3.30 -10.21 1.01
CA ARG A 83 3.52 -10.73 2.35
C ARG A 83 3.62 -9.60 3.35
N LYS A 84 3.20 -9.83 4.59
CA LYS A 84 3.43 -8.84 5.66
C LYS A 84 4.93 -8.65 5.89
N ALA A 85 5.37 -7.39 6.00
CA ALA A 85 6.77 -7.07 6.22
C ALA A 85 7.29 -7.66 7.52
N ARG A 86 8.51 -8.19 7.49
CA ARG A 86 9.17 -8.72 8.68
C ARG A 86 9.74 -7.58 9.53
N GLN A 87 10.00 -7.86 10.80
CA GLN A 87 10.45 -6.82 11.75
C GLN A 87 11.80 -6.20 11.38
N ASP A 88 12.69 -6.98 10.76
CA ASP A 88 13.99 -6.55 10.26
C ASP A 88 13.87 -5.60 9.06
N GLU A 89 12.78 -5.66 8.28
CA GLU A 89 12.56 -4.79 7.12
C GLU A 89 12.01 -3.41 7.50
N VAL A 90 11.26 -3.31 8.61
CA VAL A 90 10.57 -2.07 9.03
C VAL A 90 10.93 -1.60 10.44
N GLY A 91 11.98 -2.18 11.00
CA GLY A 91 12.55 -1.80 12.30
C GLY A 91 11.58 -1.99 13.47
N ARG A 92 11.33 -0.92 14.22
CA ARG A 92 10.50 -0.96 15.45
C ARG A 92 9.01 -0.74 15.19
N ALA A 93 8.56 -0.77 13.93
CA ALA A 93 7.14 -0.62 13.62
C ALA A 93 6.31 -1.74 14.31
N PRO A 94 5.24 -1.38 15.04
CA PRO A 94 4.29 -2.33 15.59
C PRO A 94 3.78 -3.27 14.50
N THR A 95 3.53 -4.55 14.82
CA THR A 95 3.07 -5.56 13.85
C THR A 95 1.83 -5.11 13.07
N GLN A 96 0.94 -4.35 13.71
CA GLN A 96 -0.30 -3.82 13.11
C GLN A 96 -0.07 -2.69 12.09
N LEU A 97 1.11 -2.06 12.09
CA LEU A 97 1.47 -0.96 11.19
C LEU A 97 2.47 -1.38 10.12
N ARG A 98 2.79 -2.68 10.04
CA ARG A 98 3.74 -3.16 9.05
C ARG A 98 3.07 -3.23 7.67
N PRO A 99 3.72 -2.70 6.61
CA PRO A 99 3.21 -2.81 5.26
C PRO A 99 3.09 -4.26 4.82
N HIS A 100 2.26 -4.48 3.81
CA HIS A 100 2.32 -5.65 2.97
C HIS A 100 3.24 -5.34 1.79
N ILE A 101 4.22 -6.21 1.54
CA ILE A 101 5.30 -6.01 0.58
C ILE A 101 5.20 -7.06 -0.53
N LEU A 102 5.36 -6.61 -1.77
CA LEU A 102 5.59 -7.44 -2.95
C LEU A 102 6.92 -7.03 -3.60
N ARG A 103 7.81 -8.01 -3.77
CA ARG A 103 9.07 -7.87 -4.50
C ARG A 103 8.82 -8.24 -5.95
N ALA A 104 8.71 -7.22 -6.80
CA ALA A 104 8.27 -7.40 -8.18
C ALA A 104 9.32 -8.14 -9.02
N ASP A 105 10.59 -7.99 -8.69
CA ASP A 105 11.72 -8.73 -9.24
C ASP A 105 11.67 -10.23 -8.89
N ASP A 106 11.48 -10.56 -7.61
CA ASP A 106 11.35 -11.95 -7.15
C ASP A 106 10.12 -12.64 -7.77
N ALA A 107 9.05 -11.88 -8.01
CA ALA A 107 7.83 -12.35 -8.63
C ALA A 107 7.87 -12.34 -10.17
N GLY A 108 8.95 -11.84 -10.79
CA GLY A 108 9.09 -11.77 -12.24
C GLY A 108 8.04 -10.91 -12.93
N LEU A 109 7.55 -9.86 -12.26
CA LEU A 109 6.51 -9.00 -12.79
C LEU A 109 7.05 -8.08 -13.86
N ASP A 110 6.44 -8.10 -15.03
CA ASP A 110 6.64 -7.06 -16.02
C ASP A 110 5.82 -5.80 -15.68
N ARG A 111 6.00 -4.76 -16.49
CA ARG A 111 5.32 -3.47 -16.35
C ARG A 111 3.79 -3.60 -16.29
N GLU A 112 3.18 -4.43 -17.14
CA GLU A 112 1.71 -4.55 -17.17
C GLU A 112 1.19 -5.28 -15.94
N HIS A 113 1.93 -6.27 -15.45
CA HIS A 113 1.61 -6.95 -14.20
C HIS A 113 1.73 -6.01 -12.99
N VAL A 114 2.76 -5.15 -12.94
CA VAL A 114 2.88 -4.13 -11.89
C VAL A 114 1.68 -3.19 -11.90
N VAL A 115 1.31 -2.67 -13.07
CA VAL A 115 0.13 -1.79 -13.21
C VAL A 115 -1.13 -2.51 -12.77
N HIS A 116 -1.32 -3.76 -13.19
CA HIS A 116 -2.45 -4.58 -12.78
C HIS A 116 -2.52 -4.73 -11.26
N VAL A 117 -1.40 -5.09 -10.61
CA VAL A 117 -1.32 -5.22 -9.15
C VAL A 117 -1.73 -3.93 -8.46
N ILE A 118 -1.15 -2.78 -8.84
CA ILE A 118 -1.45 -1.49 -8.20
C ILE A 118 -2.93 -1.13 -8.39
N VAL A 119 -3.47 -1.29 -9.60
CA VAL A 119 -4.89 -1.02 -9.88
C VAL A 119 -5.81 -1.93 -9.07
N THR A 120 -5.48 -3.21 -8.95
CA THR A 120 -6.26 -4.17 -8.14
C THR A 120 -6.22 -3.79 -6.67
N VAL A 121 -5.06 -3.40 -6.13
CA VAL A 121 -4.98 -2.91 -4.75
C VAL A 121 -5.84 -1.67 -4.54
N LEU A 122 -5.73 -0.67 -5.43
CA LEU A 122 -6.52 0.55 -5.32
C LEU A 122 -8.03 0.26 -5.39
N HIS A 123 -8.46 -0.59 -6.33
CA HIS A 123 -9.87 -0.88 -6.54
C HIS A 123 -10.47 -1.83 -5.49
N ASP A 124 -9.84 -2.99 -5.27
CA ASP A 124 -10.44 -4.09 -4.51
C ASP A 124 -10.10 -4.03 -3.02
N ILE A 125 -9.02 -3.34 -2.65
CA ILE A 125 -8.61 -3.20 -1.24
C ILE A 125 -8.94 -1.80 -0.74
N MET A 126 -8.61 -0.75 -1.49
CA MET A 126 -8.80 0.64 -1.07
C MET A 126 -10.15 1.23 -1.51
N GLU A 127 -10.95 0.47 -2.27
CA GLU A 127 -12.28 0.87 -2.76
C GLU A 127 -12.29 2.14 -3.64
N VAL A 128 -11.15 2.45 -4.26
CA VAL A 128 -10.99 3.59 -5.18
C VAL A 128 -11.76 3.32 -6.47
N ARG A 129 -12.67 4.22 -6.84
CA ARG A 129 -13.49 4.09 -8.06
C ARG A 129 -13.03 4.98 -9.18
N ASP A 130 -12.53 6.17 -8.86
CA ASP A 130 -12.04 7.13 -9.84
C ASP A 130 -10.60 7.58 -9.54
N ALA A 131 -9.88 8.02 -10.58
CA ALA A 131 -8.56 8.64 -10.40
C ALA A 131 -8.63 9.98 -9.66
N SER A 132 -9.79 10.65 -9.62
CA SER A 132 -9.98 11.84 -8.79
C SER A 132 -9.95 11.56 -7.28
N ASP A 133 -10.10 10.30 -6.87
CA ASP A 133 -10.15 9.89 -5.47
C ASP A 133 -8.75 9.60 -4.89
N ILE A 134 -7.70 9.74 -5.71
CA ILE A 134 -6.31 9.48 -5.31
C ILE A 134 -5.42 10.69 -5.56
N SER A 135 -4.39 10.82 -4.73
CA SER A 135 -3.24 11.71 -4.98
C SER A 135 -2.02 10.87 -5.34
N ILE A 136 -1.22 11.32 -6.31
CA ILE A 136 0.01 10.64 -6.71
C ILE A 136 1.18 11.62 -6.65
N GLU A 137 2.21 11.25 -5.90
CA GLU A 137 3.46 11.99 -5.79
C GLU A 137 4.62 11.10 -6.25
N ILE A 138 5.58 11.69 -6.99
CA ILE A 138 6.77 10.99 -7.52
C ILE A 138 7.99 11.83 -7.16
N PHE A 139 9.00 11.18 -6.57
CA PHE A 139 10.25 11.77 -6.10
C PHE A 139 11.45 11.15 -6.80
#